data_AF-A0A432HB28-F1
#
_entry.id   AF-A0A432HB28-F1
#
_cell.length_a   1.000
_cell.length_b   1.000
_cell.length_c   1.000
_cell.angle_alpha   90.00
_cell.angle_beta   90.00
_cell.angle_gamma   90.00
#
_symmetry.space_group_name_H-M   'P 1'
#
loop_
_entity.id
_entity.type
_entity.pdbx_description
1 polymer ?
#
loop_
_entity_poly.entity_id
_entity_poly.type
_entity_poly.pdbx_seq_one_letter_code
_entity_poly.pdbx_strand_id
1 'polypeptide(L)' 'ALPGVGPKLLEQLTQSGIDSVEKLATLPLEEIMKVPGIGEKKALKLQNAAKAALEQGDDA' A
#
# COMPACT_ATOMS: atom_id res chain seq x y z
N ALA A 1 0.07 -12.75 2.77
CA ALA A 1 -1.10 -11.84 2.65
C ALA A 1 -0.83 -10.63 3.52
N LEU A 2 -1.03 -9.41 3.00
CA LEU A 2 -0.74 -8.20 3.77
C LEU A 2 -1.89 -7.90 4.73
N PRO A 3 -1.67 -7.93 6.05
CA PRO A 3 -2.71 -7.61 7.00
C PRO A 3 -3.12 -6.13 6.81
N GLY A 4 -4.36 -5.92 6.36
CA GLY A 4 -4.92 -4.58 6.13
C GLY A 4 -5.00 -4.14 4.67
N VAL A 5 -4.46 -4.91 3.72
CA VAL A 5 -4.67 -4.66 2.27
C VAL A 5 -5.65 -5.69 1.73
N GLY A 6 -6.92 -5.29 1.66
CA GLY A 6 -7.98 -6.13 1.08
C GLY A 6 -7.86 -6.23 -0.45
N PRO A 7 -8.48 -7.25 -1.09
CA PRO A 7 -8.42 -7.46 -2.54
C PRO A 7 -8.90 -6.23 -3.32
N LYS A 8 -9.96 -5.57 -2.85
CA LYS A 8 -10.49 -4.34 -3.44
C LYS A 8 -9.48 -3.19 -3.45
N LEU A 9 -8.61 -3.11 -2.44
CA LEU A 9 -7.60 -2.07 -2.34
C LEU A 9 -6.40 -2.39 -3.23
N LEU A 10 -6.01 -3.65 -3.29
CA LEU A 10 -5.00 -4.17 -4.23
C LEU A 10 -5.37 -3.87 -5.68
N GLU A 11 -6.63 -4.07 -6.07
CA GLU A 11 -7.10 -3.72 -7.43
C GLU A 11 -6.91 -2.23 -7.71
N GLN A 12 -7.33 -1.34 -6.80
CA GLN A 12 -7.20 0.10 -6.97
C GLN A 12 -5.74 0.55 -7.06
N LEU A 13 -4.89 -0.02 -6.21
CA LEU A 13 -3.46 0.22 -6.23
C LEU A 13 -2.84 -0.23 -7.56
N THR A 14 -3.19 -1.44 -8.02
CA THR A 14 -2.71 -2.00 -9.30
C THR A 14 -3.16 -1.14 -10.48
N GLN A 15 -4.39 -0.64 -10.46
CA GLN A 15 -4.90 0.30 -11.48
C GLN A 15 -4.15 1.63 -11.49
N SER A 16 -3.61 2.07 -10.36
CA SER A 16 -2.72 3.24 -10.26
C SER A 16 -1.24 2.91 -10.52
N GLY A 17 -0.90 1.68 -10.91
CA GLY A 17 0.48 1.23 -11.19
C GLY A 17 1.26 0.75 -9.96
N ILE A 18 0.57 0.60 -8.82
CA ILE A 18 1.08 0.11 -7.54
C ILE A 18 0.69 -1.37 -7.41
N ASP A 19 1.45 -2.22 -8.08
CA ASP A 19 1.28 -3.67 -8.14
C ASP A 19 2.01 -4.44 -7.03
N SER A 20 2.87 -3.75 -6.27
CA SER A 20 3.73 -4.37 -5.25
C SER A 20 3.79 -3.55 -3.96
N VAL A 21 4.07 -4.24 -2.85
CA VAL A 21 4.29 -3.62 -1.53
C VAL A 21 5.51 -2.72 -1.48
N GLU A 22 6.57 -3.08 -2.19
CA GLU A 22 7.75 -2.24 -2.34
C GLU A 22 7.39 -0.88 -2.91
N LYS A 23 6.62 -0.85 -4.01
CA LYS A 23 6.10 0.40 -4.57
C LYS A 23 5.22 1.14 -3.57
N LEU A 24 4.31 0.45 -2.88
CA LEU A 24 3.40 1.11 -1.95
C LEU A 24 4.14 1.75 -0.76
N ALA A 25 5.21 1.12 -0.28
CA ALA A 25 6.02 1.63 0.82
C ALA A 25 7.00 2.74 0.41
N THR A 26 7.46 2.71 -0.84
CA THR A 26 8.42 3.68 -1.42
C THR A 26 7.72 4.92 -1.96
N LEU A 27 6.47 4.81 -2.38
CA LEU A 27 5.68 5.94 -2.87
C LEU A 27 5.33 6.93 -1.74
N PRO A 28 5.32 8.25 -2.03
CA PRO A 28 4.86 9.25 -1.09
C PRO A 28 3.34 9.16 -0.91
N LEU A 29 2.85 9.59 0.26
CA LEU A 29 1.42 9.60 0.60
C LEU A 29 0.55 10.26 -0.46
N GLU A 30 1.03 11.34 -1.08
CA GLU A 30 0.30 12.07 -2.12
C GLU A 30 0.01 11.21 -3.35
N GLU A 31 0.96 10.36 -3.77
CA GLU A 31 0.75 9.42 -4.89
C GLU A 31 -0.27 8.34 -4.52
N ILE A 32 -0.23 7.86 -3.27
CA ILE A 32 -1.19 6.87 -2.77
C ILE A 32 -2.61 7.49 -2.67
N MET A 33 -2.71 8.79 -2.36
CA MET A 33 -3.97 9.53 -2.31
C MET A 33 -4.55 9.89 -3.68
N LYS A 34 -3.76 9.82 -4.76
CA LYS A 34 -4.28 9.95 -6.13
C LYS A 34 -5.18 8.77 -6.51
N VAL A 35 -5.06 7.66 -5.78
CA VAL A 35 -5.90 6.48 -5.99
C VAL A 35 -7.34 6.81 -5.55
N PRO A 36 -8.34 6.70 -6.45
CA PRO A 36 -9.71 7.05 -6.11
C PRO A 36 -10.24 6.17 -4.96
N GLY A 37 -10.74 6.79 -3.89
CA GLY A 37 -11.23 6.07 -2.70
C GLY A 37 -10.20 5.84 -1.59
N ILE A 38 -8.96 6.32 -1.79
CA ILE A 38 -7.91 6.37 -0.77
C ILE A 38 -7.74 7.82 -0.27
N GLY A 39 -8.22 8.08 0.94
CA GLY A 39 -7.94 9.33 1.64
C GLY A 39 -6.67 9.25 2.49
N GLU A 40 -6.24 10.38 3.05
CA GLU A 40 -5.02 10.55 3.84
C GLU A 40 -4.84 9.48 4.93
N LYS A 41 -5.89 9.21 5.73
CA LYS A 41 -5.88 8.15 6.76
C LYS A 41 -5.64 6.75 6.19
N LYS A 42 -6.20 6.44 5.01
CA LYS A 42 -6.04 5.14 4.37
C LYS A 42 -4.66 5.01 3.73
N ALA A 43 -4.20 6.06 3.07
CA ALA A 43 -2.86 6.12 2.48
C ALA A 43 -1.78 5.91 3.55
N LEU A 44 -1.91 6.56 4.71
CA LEU A 44 -0.98 6.39 5.83
C LEU A 44 -0.96 4.95 6.37
N LYS A 45 -2.14 4.35 6.56
CA LYS A 45 -2.25 2.96 7.00
C LYS A 45 -1.64 1.99 5.98
N LEU A 46 -1.90 2.21 4.70
CA LEU A 46 -1.35 1.40 3.61
C LEU A 46 0.16 1.47 3.55
N GLN A 47 0.71 2.68 3.57
CA GLN A 47 2.14 2.90 3.52
C GLN A 47 2.83 2.27 4.73
N ASN A 48 2.28 2.44 5.94
CA ASN A 48 2.80 1.80 7.14
C ASN A 48 2.69 0.27 7.09
N ALA A 49 1.57 -0.28 6.61
CA ALA A 49 1.42 -1.73 6.46
C ALA A 49 2.38 -2.30 5.43
N ALA A 50 2.60 -1.58 4.33
CA ALA A 50 3.57 -1.94 3.31
C ALA A 50 5.00 -1.90 3.85
N LYS A 51 5.39 -0.82 4.54
CA LYS A 51 6.70 -0.71 5.21
C LYS A 51 6.90 -1.82 6.23
N ALA A 52 5.93 -2.03 7.11
CA ALA A 52 6.00 -3.11 8.10
C ALA A 52 6.14 -4.49 7.43
N ALA A 53 5.48 -4.73 6.31
CA ALA A 53 5.62 -5.98 5.57
C ALA A 53 6.98 -6.14 4.87
N LEU A 54 7.61 -5.04 4.45
CA LEU A 54 8.98 -5.06 3.92
C LEU A 54 10.00 -5.27 5.03
N GLU A 55 9.80 -4.65 6.19
CA GLU A 55 10.67 -4.82 7.36
C GLU A 55 10.48 -6.19 8.03
N GLN A 56 9.29 -6.79 7.94
CA GLN A 56 9.01 -8.17 8.38
C GLN A 56 9.28 -9.21 7.29
N GLY A 57 9.92 -8.80 6.19
CA GLY A 57 10.26 -9.65 5.05
C GLY A 57 11.52 -10.51 5.21
N ASP A 58 11.98 -10.80 6.44
CA ASP A 58 13.09 -11.73 6.71
C ASP A 58 12.76 -12.76 7.81
N ASP A 59 11.49 -13.18 7.91
CA ASP A 59 11.12 -14.35 8.73
C ASP A 59 10.53 -15.44 7.81
N ALA A 60 11.46 -16.15 7.17
CA ALA A 60 11.26 -17.47 6.57
C ALA A 60 12.02 -18.51 7.40
#